data_AF-A0A940NJW4-F1
#
_entry.id   AF-A0A940NJW4-F1
#
_cell.length_a   1.000
_cell.length_b   1.000
_cell.length_c   1.000
_cell.angle_alpha   90.00
_cell.angle_beta   90.00
_cell.angle_gamma   90.00
#
_symmetry.space_group_name_H-M   'P 1'
#
loop_
_entity.id
_entity.type
_entity.pdbx_description
1 polymer ?
#
loop_
_entity_poly.entity_id
_entity_poly.type
_entity_poly.pdbx_seq_one_letter_code
_entity_poly.pdbx_strand_id
1 'polypeptide(L)'
;MDEKDLLEFLMFIAEEDAQISTIIGFFTNQLGYNVNTIKNIVDYGVKMNILQVIEIDKDFEHYIVVNELSEIDWTTSNVRHEIYFNDFEYCRKKLFVPNPKIPSEFRCFIKG
;
A
#
# COMPACT_ATOMS: atom_id res chain seq x y z
N MET A 1 0.14 6.50 -11.93
CA MET A 1 -0.76 7.28 -11.05
C MET A 1 -0.35 8.73 -11.17
N ASP A 2 -1.22 9.71 -10.92
CA ASP A 2 -0.70 11.09 -10.80
C ASP A 2 0.08 11.26 -9.48
N GLU A 3 0.81 12.37 -9.34
CA GLU A 3 1.68 12.59 -8.17
C GLU A 3 0.85 12.68 -6.88
N LYS A 4 -0.30 13.35 -6.92
CA LYS A 4 -1.11 13.56 -5.72
C LYS A 4 -1.66 12.23 -5.20
N ASP A 5 -2.22 11.42 -6.09
CA ASP A 5 -2.85 10.16 -5.72
C ASP A 5 -1.81 9.13 -5.30
N LEU A 6 -0.59 9.17 -5.87
CA LEU A 6 0.50 8.29 -5.42
C LEU A 6 0.99 8.67 -4.03
N LEU A 7 1.08 9.97 -3.73
CA LEU A 7 1.39 10.42 -2.38
C LEU A 7 0.30 9.99 -1.40
N GLU A 8 -0.97 10.15 -1.76
CA GLU A 8 -2.11 9.72 -0.95
C GLU A 8 -2.11 8.20 -0.73
N PHE A 9 -1.76 7.41 -1.75
CA PHE A 9 -1.60 5.95 -1.62
C PHE A 9 -0.53 5.56 -0.60
N LEU A 10 0.63 6.19 -0.67
CA LEU A 10 1.71 5.91 0.28
C LEU A 10 1.37 6.40 1.69
N MET A 11 0.69 7.54 1.80
CA MET A 11 0.17 8.03 3.08
C MET A 11 -0.85 7.06 3.67
N PHE A 12 -1.76 6.52 2.86
CA PHE A 12 -2.74 5.51 3.27
C PHE A 12 -2.06 4.28 3.88
N ILE A 13 -0.94 3.83 3.30
CA ILE A 13 -0.14 2.71 3.84
C ILE A 13 0.59 3.10 5.14
N ALA A 14 0.94 4.37 5.29
CA ALA A 14 1.60 4.89 6.49
C ALA A 14 0.59 5.29 7.59
N GLU A 15 -0.70 5.29 7.30
CA GLU A 15 -1.76 5.23 8.30
C GLU A 15 -1.91 3.76 8.73
N GLU A 16 -2.11 3.54 10.02
CA GLU A 16 -2.40 2.20 10.55
C GLU A 16 -3.70 1.70 9.89
N ASP A 17 -3.80 0.39 9.60
CA ASP A 17 -4.95 -0.30 8.96
C ASP A 17 -5.10 -0.14 7.43
N ALA A 18 -3.99 -0.23 6.69
CA ALA A 18 -3.99 -0.17 5.22
C ALA A 18 -4.47 -1.47 4.55
N GLN A 19 -5.75 -1.81 4.79
CA GLN A 19 -6.43 -3.00 4.26
C GLN A 19 -6.56 -2.95 2.75
N ILE A 20 -6.37 -4.12 2.11
CA ILE A 20 -6.56 -4.29 0.67
C ILE A 20 -7.97 -3.86 0.24
N SER A 21 -9.00 -4.22 1.02
CA SER A 21 -10.39 -3.80 0.77
C SER A 21 -10.52 -2.28 0.64
N THR A 22 -9.91 -1.52 1.55
CA THR A 22 -10.01 -0.06 1.59
C THR A 22 -9.18 0.58 0.49
N ILE A 23 -7.97 0.09 0.26
CA ILE A 23 -7.10 0.55 -0.83
C ILE A 23 -7.79 0.37 -2.19
N ILE A 24 -8.33 -0.83 -2.46
CA ILE A 24 -9.06 -1.11 -3.70
C ILE A 24 -10.34 -0.27 -3.77
N GLY A 25 -11.10 -0.21 -2.68
CA GLY A 25 -12.31 0.61 -2.59
C GLY A 25 -12.07 2.07 -2.96
N PHE A 26 -10.97 2.67 -2.51
CA PHE A 26 -10.64 4.05 -2.81
C PHE A 26 -9.98 4.20 -4.20
N PHE A 27 -8.80 3.61 -4.40
CA PHE A 27 -8.00 3.88 -5.58
C PHE A 27 -8.57 3.27 -6.86
N THR A 28 -9.16 2.07 -6.81
CA THR A 28 -9.71 1.46 -8.03
C THR A 28 -11.15 1.89 -8.27
N ASN A 29 -12.01 1.88 -7.25
CA ASN A 29 -13.44 2.11 -7.47
C ASN A 29 -13.79 3.61 -7.49
N GLN A 30 -13.17 4.44 -6.65
CA GLN A 30 -13.48 5.89 -6.61
C GLN A 30 -12.61 6.67 -7.59
N LEU A 31 -11.29 6.43 -7.62
CA LEU A 31 -10.37 7.15 -8.49
C LEU A 31 -10.17 6.50 -9.88
N GLY A 32 -10.70 5.29 -10.09
CA GLY A 32 -10.71 4.63 -11.39
C GLY A 32 -9.35 4.03 -11.81
N TYR A 33 -8.40 3.88 -10.89
CA TYR A 33 -7.13 3.23 -11.21
C TYR A 33 -7.33 1.73 -11.47
N ASN A 34 -6.57 1.20 -12.44
CA ASN A 34 -6.56 -0.24 -12.68
C ASN A 34 -5.91 -0.96 -11.48
N VAL A 35 -6.51 -2.06 -11.02
CA VAL A 35 -5.97 -2.89 -9.92
C VAL A 35 -4.51 -3.30 -10.14
N ASN A 36 -4.09 -3.56 -11.39
CA ASN A 36 -2.70 -3.89 -11.71
C ASN A 36 -1.74 -2.72 -11.42
N THR A 37 -2.21 -1.48 -11.48
CA THR A 37 -1.40 -0.31 -11.06
C THR A 37 -1.06 -0.41 -9.59
N ILE A 38 -2.06 -0.73 -8.75
CA ILE A 38 -1.88 -0.91 -7.31
C ILE A 38 -0.96 -2.09 -7.04
N LYS A 39 -1.25 -3.24 -7.66
CA LYS A 39 -0.42 -4.45 -7.53
C LYS A 39 1.03 -4.20 -7.89
N ASN A 40 1.31 -3.47 -8.96
CA ASN A 40 2.68 -3.17 -9.40
C ASN A 40 3.44 -2.29 -8.40
N ILE A 41 2.77 -1.31 -7.78
CA ILE A 41 3.37 -0.45 -6.75
C ILE A 41 3.73 -1.29 -5.52
N VAL A 42 2.81 -2.15 -5.09
CA VAL A 42 3.00 -3.00 -3.90
C VAL A 42 4.07 -4.06 -4.17
N ASP A 43 4.02 -4.75 -5.30
CA ASP A 43 5.02 -5.73 -5.74
C ASP A 43 6.42 -5.13 -5.80
N TYR A 44 6.55 -3.91 -6.33
CA TYR A 44 7.81 -3.20 -6.30
C TYR A 44 8.27 -2.88 -4.87
N GLY A 45 7.38 -2.35 -4.02
CA GLY A 45 7.71 -2.04 -2.63
C GLY A 45 8.14 -3.28 -1.84
N VAL A 46 7.50 -4.42 -2.06
CA VAL A 46 7.87 -5.72 -1.46
C VAL A 46 9.23 -6.20 -1.96
N LYS A 47 9.46 -6.18 -3.28
CA LYS A 47 10.76 -6.56 -3.88
C LYS A 47 11.92 -5.70 -3.39
N MET A 48 11.67 -4.42 -3.13
CA MET A 48 12.67 -3.49 -2.60
C MET A 48 12.79 -3.54 -1.07
N ASN A 49 12.07 -4.44 -0.40
CA ASN A 49 12.01 -4.55 1.06
C ASN A 49 11.57 -3.24 1.76
N ILE A 50 10.74 -2.44 1.09
CA ILE A 50 10.15 -1.20 1.60
C ILE A 50 8.78 -1.49 2.22
N LEU A 51 8.01 -2.34 1.55
CA LEU A 51 6.69 -2.78 1.97
C LEU A 51 6.71 -4.26 2.34
N GLN A 52 5.74 -4.66 3.15
CA GLN A 52 5.33 -6.04 3.35
C GLN A 52 3.81 -6.11 3.28
N VAL A 53 3.28 -7.28 2.93
CA VAL A 53 1.85 -7.57 3.08
C VAL A 53 1.73 -8.63 4.17
N ILE A 54 0.82 -8.40 5.10
CA ILE A 54 0.51 -9.35 6.16
C ILE A 54 -0.92 -9.85 6.00
N GLU A 55 -1.15 -11.12 6.33
CA GLU A 55 -2.48 -11.64 6.62
C GLU A 55 -2.70 -11.56 8.13
N ILE A 56 -3.83 -10.97 8.52
CA ILE A 56 -4.29 -10.88 9.90
C ILE A 56 -5.24 -12.04 10.16
N ASP A 57 -4.94 -12.85 11.19
CA ASP A 57 -5.82 -13.94 11.60
C ASP A 57 -7.12 -13.38 12.22
N LYS A 58 -8.18 -14.18 12.26
CA LYS A 58 -9.53 -13.81 12.69
C LYS A 58 -9.60 -13.16 14.08
N ASP A 59 -8.64 -13.47 14.94
CA ASP A 59 -8.57 -12.97 16.31
C ASP A 59 -7.68 -11.71 16.44
N PHE A 60 -7.08 -11.21 15.34
CA PHE A 60 -6.18 -10.06 15.31
C PHE A 60 -4.93 -10.17 16.20
N GLU A 61 -4.67 -11.34 16.80
CA GLU A 61 -3.54 -11.56 17.71
C GLU A 61 -2.25 -11.99 16.98
N HIS A 62 -2.37 -12.50 15.76
CA HIS A 62 -1.26 -13.03 14.99
C HIS A 62 -1.33 -12.52 13.54
N TYR A 63 -0.15 -12.28 12.97
CA TYR A 63 -0.02 -11.95 11.55
C TYR A 63 1.00 -12.86 10.87
N ILE A 64 0.76 -13.13 9.59
CA ILE A 64 1.65 -13.91 8.73
C ILE A 64 2.12 -13.00 7.60
N VAL A 65 3.44 -12.89 7.40
CA VAL A 65 3.98 -12.17 6.25
C VAL A 65 3.72 -13.00 4.99
N VAL A 66 3.04 -12.40 4.01
CA VAL A 66 2.73 -13.03 2.73
C VAL A 66 3.94 -12.88 1.81
N ASN A 67 4.52 -14.01 1.41
CA ASN A 67 5.71 -14.03 0.56
C ASN A 67 5.37 -13.96 -0.94
N GLU A 68 4.17 -14.39 -1.34
CA GLU A 68 3.73 -14.41 -2.74
C GLU A 68 2.45 -13.59 -2.94
N LEU A 69 2.57 -12.43 -3.58
CA LEU A 69 1.43 -11.54 -3.81
C LEU A 69 0.37 -12.11 -4.79
N SER A 70 0.69 -13.19 -5.49
CA SER A 70 -0.23 -13.94 -6.35
C SER A 70 -1.36 -14.60 -5.57
N GLU A 71 -1.18 -14.85 -4.27
CA GLU A 71 -2.18 -15.49 -3.41
C GLU A 71 -3.18 -14.49 -2.80
N ILE A 72 -2.92 -13.19 -2.94
CA ILE A 72 -3.75 -12.12 -2.38
C ILE A 72 -4.98 -11.88 -3.26
N ASP A 73 -6.16 -11.86 -2.62
CA ASP A 73 -7.40 -11.39 -3.22
C ASP A 73 -7.41 -9.85 -3.33
N TRP A 74 -7.28 -9.31 -4.53
CA TRP A 74 -7.27 -7.85 -4.78
C TRP A 74 -8.68 -7.29 -5.02
N THR A 75 -9.61 -7.60 -4.14
CA THR A 75 -10.99 -7.12 -4.19
C THR A 75 -11.39 -6.38 -2.91
N THR A 76 -12.51 -5.66 -2.97
CA THR A 76 -13.07 -4.95 -1.81
C THR A 76 -13.55 -5.88 -0.69
N SER A 77 -13.63 -7.19 -0.94
CA SER A 77 -14.01 -8.19 0.07
C SER A 77 -12.83 -8.64 0.94
N ASN A 78 -11.60 -8.33 0.55
CA ASN A 78 -10.41 -8.77 1.28
C ASN A 78 -10.10 -7.84 2.46
N VAL A 79 -10.63 -8.18 3.62
CA VAL A 79 -10.40 -7.51 4.91
C VAL A 79 -9.30 -8.18 5.75
N ARG A 80 -8.64 -9.22 5.22
CA ARG A 80 -7.64 -9.99 5.96
C ARG A 80 -6.22 -9.53 5.69
N HIS A 81 -5.99 -8.94 4.52
CA HIS A 81 -4.67 -8.54 4.10
C HIS A 81 -4.48 -7.04 4.25
N GLU A 82 -3.32 -6.68 4.80
CA GLU A 82 -2.92 -5.30 5.03
C GLU A 82 -1.50 -5.06 4.53
N ILE A 83 -1.26 -3.85 4.04
CA ILE A 83 0.04 -3.43 3.52
C ILE A 83 0.73 -2.58 4.56
N TYR A 84 2.00 -2.87 4.86
CA TYR A 84 2.77 -2.14 5.85
C TYR A 84 4.10 -1.66 5.27
N PHE A 85 4.58 -0.52 5.76
CA PHE A 85 5.99 -0.18 5.62
C PHE A 85 6.83 -1.02 6.58
N ASN A 86 7.94 -1.59 6.09
CA ASN A 86 8.89 -2.31 6.93
C ASN A 86 9.57 -1.38 7.96
N ASP A 87 9.84 -0.13 7.58
CA ASP A 87 10.29 0.93 8.48
C ASP A 87 9.18 1.99 8.63
N PHE A 88 8.13 1.61 9.37
CA PHE A 88 6.93 2.43 9.57
C PHE A 88 7.26 3.82 10.12
N GLU A 89 8.08 3.89 11.17
CA GLU A 89 8.45 5.15 11.83
C GLU A 89 9.18 6.11 10.89
N TYR A 90 10.12 5.60 10.10
CA TYR A 90 10.84 6.41 9.12
C TYR A 90 9.92 6.92 8.01
N CYS A 91 9.07 6.04 7.45
CA CYS A 91 8.16 6.40 6.37
C CYS A 91 7.10 7.41 6.85
N ARG A 92 6.51 7.18 8.02
CA ARG A 92 5.56 8.10 8.64
C ARG A 92 6.18 9.49 8.85
N LYS A 93 7.40 9.59 9.37
CA LYS A 93 8.10 10.87 9.55
C LYS A 93 8.40 11.61 8.24
N LYS A 94 8.44 10.93 7.10
CA LYS A 94 8.62 11.56 5.78
C LYS A 94 7.31 11.95 5.11
N LEU A 95 6.27 11.16 5.32
CA LEU A 95 4.97 11.31 4.66
C LEU A 95 4.03 12.27 5.42
N PHE A 96 4.22 12.44 6.73
CA PHE A 96 3.40 13.33 7.57
C PHE A 96 4.18 14.59 7.98
N VAL A 97 4.64 15.35 7.00
CA VAL A 97 5.32 16.65 7.18
C VAL A 97 4.63 17.77 6.40
N PRO A 98 4.85 19.05 6.74
CA PRO A 98 4.41 20.15 5.88
C PRO A 98 5.03 20.02 4.49
N ASN A 99 4.18 19.88 3.46
CA ASN A 99 4.55 19.60 2.06
C ASN A 99 5.30 18.25 1.89
N PRO A 100 4.61 17.12 2.12
CA PRO A 100 5.22 15.82 1.92
C PRO A 100 5.53 15.59 0.44
N LYS A 101 6.56 14.79 0.19
CA LYS A 101 7.02 14.45 -1.16
C LYS A 101 7.06 12.95 -1.32
N ILE A 102 6.78 12.49 -2.53
CA ILE A 102 6.91 11.07 -2.88
C ILE A 102 8.37 10.64 -2.70
N PRO A 103 8.62 9.57 -1.92
CA PRO A 103 9.94 8.95 -1.80
C PRO A 103 10.49 8.61 -3.19
N SER A 104 11.78 8.82 -3.40
CA SER A 104 12.45 8.65 -4.69
C SER A 104 12.19 7.29 -5.34
N GLU A 105 12.09 6.26 -4.51
CA GLU A 105 11.87 4.86 -4.85
C GLU A 105 10.55 4.66 -5.61
N PHE A 106 9.51 5.44 -5.30
CA PHE A 106 8.19 5.31 -5.92
C PHE A 106 7.94 6.28 -7.08
N ARG A 107 8.86 7.20 -7.37
CA ARG A 107 8.65 8.21 -8.43
C ARG A 107 8.46 7.61 -9.83
N CYS A 108 8.94 6.39 -10.06
CA CYS A 108 8.72 5.67 -11.32
C CYS A 108 7.24 5.35 -11.61
N PHE A 109 6.35 5.44 -10.62
CA PHE A 109 4.92 5.21 -10.78
C PHE A 109 4.11 6.49 -11.09
N ILE A 110 4.75 7.66 -11.05
CA ILE A 110 4.15 8.91 -11.49
C ILE A 110 4.04 8.86 -13.01
N LYS A 111 2.83 9.02 -13.54
CA LYS A 111 2.64 9.21 -14.98
C LYS A 111 3.07 10.64 -15.31
N GLY A 112 3.93 10.79 -16.33
CA GLY A 112 4.25 12.08 -16.93
C GLY A 112 3.09 12.67 -17.71
#